data_AF-A0A3S5CSP1-F1
#
_entry.id   AF-A0A3S5CSP1-F1
#
_cell.length_a   1.000
_cell.length_b   1.000
_cell.length_c   1.000
_cell.angle_alpha   90.00
_cell.angle_beta   90.00
_cell.angle_gamma   90.00
#
_symmetry.space_group_name_H-M   'P 1'
#
loop_
_entity.id
_entity.type
_entity.pdbx_description
1 polymer ?
#
loop_
_entity_poly.entity_id
_entity_poly.type
_entity_poly.pdbx_seq_one_letter_code
_entity_poly.pdbx_strand_id
1 'polypeptide(L)'
;MTWLNLIALSRLNEFTSIVSQVQAAEKQWRAWFDKEAPEDEPVPCGYEMTLDAFRRLLLVRCWCPDRTLQQARKYILHALGPSFIEDVLVNMESLVEESDPRTPLTGLLSMGADPTPFIEQVARRSRIDLQAISMGQGQEIHARRLIKQARIEGTWVLLQNCHLCLDYIEELFLQFSEEP
;
A
#
# COMPACT_ATOMS: atom_id res chain seq x y z
N MET A 1 27.42 2.73 10.40
CA MET A 1 26.00 2.91 10.76
C MET A 1 25.47 1.74 11.57
N THR A 2 25.61 0.50 11.11
CA THR A 2 25.15 -0.73 11.80
C THR A 2 25.56 -0.82 13.28
N TRP A 3 26.82 -0.54 13.61
CA TRP A 3 27.29 -0.59 15.00
C TRP A 3 26.58 0.41 15.92
N LEU A 4 26.31 1.62 15.44
CA LEU A 4 25.55 2.62 16.20
C LEU A 4 24.10 2.17 16.43
N ASN A 5 23.50 1.48 15.45
CA ASN A 5 22.17 0.90 15.60
C ASN A 5 22.15 -0.21 16.66
N LEU A 6 23.19 -1.03 16.76
CA LEU A 6 23.31 -2.06 17.79
C LEU A 6 23.53 -1.46 19.19
N ILE A 7 24.32 -0.38 19.30
CA ILE A 7 24.46 0.38 20.55
C ILE A 7 23.13 1.01 20.98
N ALA A 8 22.35 1.51 20.02
CA ALA A 8 21.01 2.03 20.31
C ALA A 8 20.07 0.90 20.76
N LEU A 9 20.11 -0.25 20.08
CA LEU A 9 19.33 -1.44 20.39
C LEU A 9 19.64 -1.97 21.79
N SER A 10 20.90 -1.92 22.23
CA SER A 10 21.32 -2.43 23.53
C SER A 10 20.77 -1.65 24.74
N ARG A 11 20.03 -0.55 24.50
CA ARG A 11 19.30 0.17 25.53
C ARG A 11 17.98 -0.52 25.92
N LEU A 12 17.53 -1.50 25.12
CA LEU A 12 16.37 -2.33 25.43
C LEU A 12 16.78 -3.53 26.26
N ASN A 13 15.93 -3.92 27.20
CA ASN A 13 16.21 -4.98 28.19
C ASN A 13 16.62 -6.30 27.56
N GLU A 14 16.02 -6.66 26.42
CA GLU A 14 16.25 -7.91 25.72
C GLU A 14 17.58 -7.94 24.97
N PHE A 15 18.20 -6.78 24.75
CA PHE A 15 19.41 -6.62 23.95
C PHE A 15 20.58 -6.02 24.73
N THR A 16 20.50 -5.89 26.06
CA THR A 16 21.55 -5.24 26.87
C THR A 16 22.94 -5.83 26.66
N SER A 17 23.00 -7.12 26.33
CA SER A 17 24.24 -7.87 26.10
C SER A 17 24.63 -8.00 24.62
N ILE A 18 23.86 -7.45 23.68
CA ILE A 18 24.10 -7.66 22.24
C ILE A 18 25.51 -7.21 21.85
N VAL A 19 25.94 -6.02 22.25
CA VAL A 19 27.24 -5.45 21.87
C VAL A 19 28.41 -6.34 22.32
N SER A 20 28.36 -6.84 23.55
CA SER A 20 29.41 -7.72 24.09
C SER A 20 29.36 -9.13 23.49
N GLN A 21 28.18 -9.69 23.26
CA GLN A 21 28.01 -11.00 22.63
C GLN A 21 28.49 -11.02 21.18
N VAL A 22 28.28 -9.92 20.45
CA VAL A 22 28.75 -9.78 19.07
C VAL A 22 30.27 -9.77 19.01
N GLN A 23 30.92 -9.07 19.94
CA GLN A 23 32.38 -9.06 20.05
C GLN A 23 32.93 -10.43 20.46
N ALA A 24 32.29 -11.10 21.43
CA ALA A 24 32.72 -12.40 21.92
C ALA A 24 32.53 -13.54 20.89
N ALA A 25 31.49 -13.46 20.06
CA ALA A 25 31.12 -14.48 19.08
C ALA A 25 31.17 -13.97 17.64
N GLU A 26 32.15 -13.11 17.31
CA GLU A 26 32.26 -12.41 16.02
C GLU A 26 32.10 -13.35 14.81
N LYS A 27 32.77 -14.51 14.83
CA LYS A 27 32.70 -15.50 13.73
C LYS A 27 31.27 -16.02 13.49
N GLN A 28 30.49 -16.23 14.55
CA GLN A 28 29.12 -16.74 14.42
C GLN A 28 28.18 -15.66 13.85
N TRP A 29 28.29 -14.45 14.36
CA TRP A 29 27.51 -13.31 13.86
C TRP A 29 27.88 -12.94 12.43
N ARG A 30 29.17 -13.03 12.08
CA ARG A 30 29.64 -12.86 10.71
C ARG A 30 29.06 -13.93 9.79
N ALA A 31 29.10 -15.19 10.21
CA ALA A 31 28.54 -16.30 9.44
C ALA A 31 27.01 -16.19 9.25
N TRP A 32 26.29 -15.67 10.25
CA TRP A 32 24.85 -15.37 10.14
C TRP A 32 24.59 -14.19 9.19
N PHE A 33 25.36 -13.11 9.32
CA PHE A 33 25.22 -11.91 8.49
C PHE A 33 25.56 -12.15 7.02
N ASP A 34 26.58 -12.97 6.73
CA ASP A 34 27.03 -13.26 5.37
C ASP A 34 26.07 -14.22 4.61
N LYS A 35 24.94 -14.61 5.21
CA LYS A 35 23.87 -15.39 4.56
C LYS A 35 23.08 -14.52 3.60
N GLU A 36 22.47 -15.15 2.59
CA GLU A 36 21.63 -14.45 1.61
C GLU A 36 20.34 -13.89 2.24
N ALA A 37 19.75 -14.62 3.19
CA ALA A 37 18.58 -14.21 3.95
C ALA A 37 18.81 -14.44 5.46
N PRO A 38 19.61 -13.60 6.14
CA PRO A 38 19.90 -13.74 7.57
C PRO A 38 18.65 -13.76 8.45
N GLU A 39 17.58 -13.09 8.03
CA GLU A 39 16.31 -13.07 8.76
C GLU A 39 15.58 -14.41 8.76
N ASP A 40 15.93 -15.34 7.88
CA ASP A 40 15.46 -16.74 7.86
C ASP A 40 16.37 -17.69 8.65
N GLU A 41 17.56 -17.23 9.03
CA GLU A 41 18.56 -18.07 9.69
C GLU A 41 18.43 -17.96 11.22
N PRO A 42 18.76 -19.02 11.98
CA PRO A 42 18.75 -18.99 13.42
C PRO A 42 19.63 -17.88 13.98
N VAL A 43 19.08 -17.00 14.81
CA VAL A 43 19.84 -15.88 15.38
C VAL A 43 20.85 -16.41 16.41
N PRO A 44 22.14 -16.03 16.32
CA PRO A 44 23.18 -16.50 17.23
C PRO A 44 22.95 -16.16 18.72
N CYS A 45 23.77 -16.73 19.59
CA CYS A 45 23.82 -16.40 21.02
C CYS A 45 22.48 -16.57 21.79
N GLY A 46 21.61 -17.47 21.32
CA GLY A 46 20.35 -17.80 22.00
C GLY A 46 19.18 -16.86 21.69
N TYR A 47 19.41 -15.82 20.89
CA TYR A 47 18.36 -14.87 20.51
C TYR A 47 17.23 -15.52 19.72
N GLU A 48 17.49 -16.60 18.99
CA GLU A 48 16.43 -17.35 18.29
C GLU A 48 15.29 -17.79 19.24
N MET A 49 15.63 -18.15 20.48
CA MET A 49 14.68 -18.70 21.44
C MET A 49 14.03 -17.62 22.32
N THR A 50 14.64 -16.44 22.42
CA THR A 50 14.22 -15.38 23.34
C THR A 50 13.49 -14.23 22.67
N LEU A 51 13.72 -14.03 21.36
CA LEU A 51 13.11 -12.93 20.62
C LEU A 51 11.76 -13.35 20.05
N ASP A 52 10.74 -12.55 20.32
CA ASP A 52 9.51 -12.60 19.54
C ASP A 52 9.68 -11.95 18.15
N ALA A 53 8.65 -12.04 17.32
CA ALA A 53 8.69 -11.54 15.95
C ALA A 53 9.01 -10.04 15.86
N PHE A 54 8.54 -9.23 16.81
CA PHE A 54 8.80 -7.79 16.84
C PHE A 54 10.24 -7.48 17.25
N ARG A 55 10.76 -8.11 18.30
CA ARG A 55 12.14 -7.91 18.72
C ARG A 55 13.12 -8.44 17.68
N ARG A 56 12.80 -9.55 17.00
CA ARG A 56 13.56 -10.02 15.83
C ARG A 56 13.59 -8.96 14.70
N LEU A 57 12.46 -8.29 14.44
CA LEU A 57 12.41 -7.16 13.51
C LEU A 57 13.34 -6.01 13.93
N LEU A 58 13.39 -5.65 15.21
CA LEU A 58 14.32 -4.62 15.69
C LEU A 58 15.77 -5.01 15.46
N LEU A 59 16.13 -6.27 15.73
CA LEU A 59 17.48 -6.77 15.50
C LEU A 59 17.87 -6.73 14.03
N VAL A 60 17.03 -7.30 13.14
CA VAL A 60 17.28 -7.31 11.69
C VAL A 60 17.36 -5.88 11.15
N ARG A 61 16.47 -4.97 11.56
CA ARG A 61 16.51 -3.56 11.14
C ARG A 61 17.82 -2.88 11.55
N CYS A 62 18.32 -3.17 12.75
CA CYS A 62 19.56 -2.58 13.23
C CYS A 62 20.80 -3.17 12.55
N TRP A 63 20.78 -4.46 12.19
CA TRP A 63 21.93 -5.19 11.66
C TRP A 63 21.97 -5.29 10.13
N CYS A 64 20.85 -5.71 9.53
CA CYS A 64 20.66 -5.96 8.09
C CYS A 64 19.54 -5.05 7.54
N PRO A 65 19.78 -3.73 7.39
CA PRO A 65 18.73 -2.78 7.02
C PRO A 65 18.02 -3.12 5.70
N ASP A 66 18.74 -3.74 4.76
CA ASP A 66 18.24 -4.21 3.46
C ASP A 66 17.23 -5.36 3.56
N ARG A 67 17.23 -6.10 4.69
CA ARG A 67 16.29 -7.18 4.98
C ARG A 67 15.12 -6.76 5.89
N THR A 68 15.04 -5.47 6.23
CA THR A 68 14.00 -4.94 7.14
C THR A 68 12.59 -5.23 6.63
N LEU A 69 12.35 -5.08 5.32
CA LEU A 69 11.01 -5.24 4.74
C LEU A 69 10.54 -6.70 4.82
N GLN A 70 11.44 -7.64 4.59
CA GLN A 70 11.20 -9.08 4.65
C GLN A 70 10.88 -9.50 6.08
N GLN A 71 11.67 -9.05 7.05
CA GLN A 71 11.38 -9.33 8.47
C GLN A 71 10.10 -8.61 8.95
N ALA A 72 9.79 -7.41 8.42
CA ALA A 72 8.56 -6.70 8.76
C ALA A 72 7.32 -7.45 8.25
N ARG A 73 7.37 -8.03 7.05
CA ARG A 73 6.31 -8.91 6.53
C ARG A 73 6.06 -10.10 7.44
N LYS A 74 7.12 -10.76 7.95
CA LYS A 74 6.98 -11.86 8.93
C LYS A 74 6.34 -11.41 10.24
N TYR A 75 6.70 -10.21 10.72
CA TYR A 75 6.05 -9.64 11.90
C TYR A 75 4.56 -9.39 11.67
N ILE A 76 4.19 -8.79 10.53
CA ILE A 76 2.78 -8.56 10.16
C ILE A 76 2.03 -9.89 10.07
N LEU A 77 2.60 -10.89 9.38
CA LEU A 77 2.03 -12.22 9.27
C LEU A 77 1.76 -12.84 10.65
N HIS A 78 2.71 -12.75 11.58
CA HIS A 78 2.55 -13.29 12.93
C HIS A 78 1.54 -12.50 13.77
N ALA A 79 1.51 -11.17 13.65
CA ALA A 79 0.69 -10.30 14.49
C ALA A 79 -0.76 -10.17 14.01
N LEU A 80 -0.97 -10.10 12.70
CA LEU A 80 -2.26 -9.80 12.08
C LEU A 80 -2.79 -10.95 11.20
N GLY A 81 -1.93 -11.88 10.79
CA GLY A 81 -2.31 -13.01 9.95
C GLY A 81 -2.00 -12.81 8.46
N PRO A 82 -2.20 -13.86 7.65
CA PRO A 82 -1.78 -13.89 6.24
C PRO A 82 -2.54 -12.89 5.36
N SER A 83 -3.80 -12.58 5.67
CA SER A 83 -4.62 -11.63 4.91
C SER A 83 -4.05 -10.21 4.84
N PHE A 84 -3.08 -9.87 5.70
CA PHE A 84 -2.42 -8.56 5.74
C PHE A 84 -1.09 -8.51 4.98
N ILE A 85 -0.64 -9.64 4.42
CA ILE A 85 0.55 -9.72 3.57
C ILE A 85 0.27 -10.28 2.19
N GLU A 86 -0.91 -10.85 1.98
CA GLU A 86 -1.39 -11.33 0.69
C GLU A 86 -1.70 -10.17 -0.26
N ASP A 87 -1.37 -10.35 -1.53
CA ASP A 87 -1.70 -9.37 -2.56
C ASP A 87 -3.21 -9.36 -2.80
N VAL A 88 -3.85 -8.21 -2.58
CA VAL A 88 -5.27 -8.02 -2.88
C VAL A 88 -5.43 -7.65 -4.35
N LEU A 89 -5.97 -8.57 -5.15
CA LEU A 89 -6.38 -8.25 -6.51
C LEU A 89 -7.61 -7.34 -6.46
N VAL A 90 -7.53 -6.20 -7.16
CA VAL A 90 -8.66 -5.28 -7.28
C VAL A 90 -9.77 -5.96 -8.08
N ASN A 91 -10.92 -6.18 -7.44
CA ASN A 91 -12.15 -6.61 -8.10
C ASN A 91 -13.05 -5.40 -8.32
N MET A 92 -13.15 -4.96 -9.57
CA MET A 92 -13.98 -3.82 -9.95
C MET A 92 -15.48 -4.06 -9.77
N GLU A 93 -15.95 -5.32 -9.82
CA GLU A 93 -17.37 -5.66 -9.59
C GLU A 93 -17.72 -5.48 -8.11
N SER A 94 -16.89 -6.02 -7.21
CA SER A 94 -17.07 -5.83 -5.77
C SER A 94 -16.99 -4.35 -5.37
N LEU A 95 -16.06 -3.60 -5.98
CA LEU A 95 -15.93 -2.16 -5.75
C LEU A 95 -17.18 -1.39 -6.18
N VAL A 96 -17.88 -1.83 -7.22
CA VAL A 96 -19.15 -1.24 -7.66
C VAL A 96 -20.30 -1.61 -6.71
N GLU A 97 -20.35 -2.85 -6.23
CA GLU A 97 -21.34 -3.29 -5.22
C GLU A 97 -21.21 -2.53 -3.90
N GLU A 98 -19.98 -2.19 -3.51
CA GLU A 98 -19.68 -1.38 -2.31
C GLU A 98 -19.79 0.13 -2.54
N SER A 99 -19.92 0.57 -3.80
CA SER A 99 -19.98 1.98 -4.15
C SER A 99 -21.36 2.59 -3.92
N ASP A 100 -21.38 3.90 -3.70
CA ASP A 100 -22.59 4.71 -3.58
C ASP A 100 -22.55 5.85 -4.62
N PRO A 101 -23.65 6.19 -5.30
CA PRO A 101 -23.69 7.23 -6.33
C PRO A 101 -23.31 8.64 -5.83
N ARG A 102 -23.28 8.88 -4.51
CA ARG A 102 -22.82 10.15 -3.92
C ARG A 102 -21.33 10.15 -3.61
N THR A 103 -20.68 8.99 -3.69
CA THR A 103 -19.25 8.82 -3.43
C THR A 103 -18.53 8.43 -4.72
N PRO A 104 -17.94 9.39 -5.46
CA PRO A 104 -17.24 9.11 -6.70
C PRO A 104 -16.06 8.15 -6.51
N LEU A 105 -15.94 7.18 -7.42
CA LEU A 105 -14.79 6.28 -7.46
C LEU A 105 -13.60 6.97 -8.15
N THR A 106 -12.47 7.08 -7.44
CA THR A 106 -11.26 7.75 -7.95
C THR A 106 -10.11 6.76 -8.17
N GLY A 107 -9.63 6.66 -9.41
CA GLY A 107 -8.49 5.82 -9.76
C GLY A 107 -7.16 6.56 -9.65
N LEU A 108 -6.28 6.09 -8.75
CA LEU A 108 -4.90 6.56 -8.66
C LEU A 108 -4.01 5.66 -9.52
N LEU A 109 -3.52 6.20 -10.64
CA LEU A 109 -2.84 5.42 -11.67
C LEU A 109 -1.33 5.61 -11.62
N SER A 110 -0.60 4.52 -11.81
CA SER A 110 0.82 4.57 -12.17
C SER A 110 0.98 4.90 -13.65
N MET A 111 2.14 5.43 -14.06
CA MET A 111 2.41 5.72 -15.47
C MET A 111 2.20 4.47 -16.34
N GLY A 112 1.45 4.61 -17.43
CA GLY A 112 1.16 3.53 -18.38
C GLY A 112 0.02 2.60 -17.97
N ALA A 113 -0.56 2.75 -16.76
CA ALA A 113 -1.77 2.02 -16.39
C ALA A 113 -3.02 2.74 -16.92
N ASP A 114 -3.92 1.99 -17.58
CA ASP A 114 -5.22 2.49 -18.02
C ASP A 114 -6.33 1.50 -17.59
N PRO A 115 -7.18 1.84 -16.61
CA PRO A 115 -8.26 0.97 -16.14
C PRO A 115 -9.50 1.01 -17.04
N THR A 116 -9.54 1.88 -18.07
CA THR A 116 -10.73 2.12 -18.90
C THR A 116 -11.36 0.83 -19.45
N PRO A 117 -10.60 -0.14 -20.02
CA PRO A 117 -11.19 -1.37 -20.53
C PRO A 117 -11.92 -2.20 -19.46
N PHE A 118 -11.38 -2.22 -18.23
CA PHE A 118 -12.01 -2.92 -17.11
C PHE A 118 -13.29 -2.21 -16.65
N ILE A 119 -13.28 -0.87 -16.60
CA ILE A 119 -14.46 -0.07 -16.24
C ILE A 119 -15.58 -0.27 -17.28
N GLU A 120 -15.24 -0.22 -18.57
CA GLU A 120 -16.19 -0.49 -19.66
C GLU A 120 -16.79 -1.90 -19.58
N GLN A 121 -15.96 -2.89 -19.29
CA GLN A 121 -16.40 -4.27 -19.13
C GLN A 121 -17.39 -4.43 -17.97
N VAL A 122 -17.12 -3.79 -16.83
CA VAL A 122 -18.00 -3.85 -15.67
C VAL A 122 -19.30 -3.10 -15.94
N ALA A 123 -19.26 -1.91 -16.55
CA ALA A 123 -20.46 -1.17 -16.94
C ALA A 123 -21.38 -2.01 -17.85
N ARG A 124 -20.82 -2.71 -18.85
CA ARG A 124 -21.56 -3.63 -19.73
C ARG A 124 -22.19 -4.80 -18.96
N ARG A 125 -21.48 -5.39 -17.99
CA ARG A 125 -22.00 -6.48 -17.15
C ARG A 125 -23.14 -6.00 -16.24
N SER A 126 -22.99 -4.81 -15.66
CA SER A 126 -24.00 -4.15 -14.84
C SER A 126 -25.17 -3.59 -15.64
N ARG A 127 -25.09 -3.59 -16.98
CA ARG A 127 -26.08 -2.99 -17.90
C ARG A 127 -26.33 -1.52 -17.62
N ILE A 128 -25.28 -0.80 -17.27
CA ILE A 128 -25.30 0.65 -17.04
C ILE A 128 -24.58 1.32 -18.21
N ASP A 129 -25.21 2.33 -18.79
CA ASP A 129 -24.59 3.11 -19.85
C ASP A 129 -23.42 3.93 -19.28
N LEU A 130 -22.30 3.93 -20.01
CA LEU A 130 -21.07 4.60 -19.62
C LEU A 130 -20.69 5.62 -20.69
N GLN A 131 -20.46 6.87 -20.28
CA GLN A 131 -19.92 7.92 -21.12
C GLN A 131 -18.54 8.34 -20.62
N ALA A 132 -17.52 8.21 -21.47
CA ALA A 132 -16.16 8.61 -21.15
C ALA A 132 -15.82 9.98 -21.75
N ILE A 133 -15.07 10.79 -21.01
CA ILE A 133 -14.52 12.06 -21.47
C ILE A 133 -13.09 12.20 -20.96
N SER A 134 -12.15 12.51 -21.85
CA SER A 134 -10.79 12.88 -21.47
C SER A 134 -10.74 14.35 -21.11
N MET A 135 -10.38 14.65 -19.87
CA MET A 135 -10.19 16.00 -19.38
C MET A 135 -8.98 16.66 -20.06
N GLY A 136 -9.09 17.97 -20.23
CA GLY A 136 -8.14 18.84 -20.91
C GLY A 136 -8.77 20.23 -21.06
N GLN A 137 -8.03 21.17 -21.64
CA GLN A 137 -8.50 22.55 -21.77
C GLN A 137 -9.88 22.63 -22.48
N GLY A 138 -10.88 23.20 -21.79
CA GLY A 138 -12.23 23.41 -22.31
C GLY A 138 -13.17 22.21 -22.20
N GLN A 139 -12.70 21.05 -21.72
CA GLN A 139 -13.52 19.83 -21.57
C GLN A 139 -14.46 19.89 -20.38
N GLU A 140 -14.19 20.77 -19.42
CA GLU A 140 -15.00 20.96 -18.23
C GLU A 140 -16.47 21.35 -18.55
N ILE A 141 -16.71 22.04 -19.68
CA ILE A 141 -18.08 22.40 -20.12
C ILE A 141 -18.86 21.13 -20.51
N HIS A 142 -18.21 20.23 -21.26
CA HIS A 142 -18.80 18.97 -21.67
C HIS A 142 -18.98 18.03 -20.49
N ALA A 143 -17.98 17.93 -19.60
CA ALA A 143 -18.06 17.14 -18.39
C ALA A 143 -19.23 17.57 -17.50
N ARG A 144 -19.47 18.87 -17.29
CA ARG A 144 -20.63 19.36 -16.52
C ARG A 144 -21.95 18.90 -17.11
N ARG A 145 -22.08 18.91 -18.44
CA ARG A 145 -23.30 18.45 -19.12
C ARG A 145 -23.51 16.96 -18.91
N LEU A 146 -22.46 16.16 -19.09
CA LEU A 146 -22.51 14.70 -18.93
C LEU A 146 -22.90 14.33 -17.49
N ILE A 147 -22.27 14.95 -16.48
CA ILE A 147 -22.57 14.66 -15.08
C ILE A 147 -24.02 15.04 -14.71
N LYS A 148 -24.49 16.22 -15.14
CA LYS A 148 -25.88 16.63 -14.89
C LYS A 148 -26.89 15.65 -15.52
N GLN A 149 -26.60 15.17 -16.72
CA GLN A 149 -27.44 14.19 -17.41
C GLN A 149 -27.39 12.83 -16.68
N ALA A 150 -26.20 12.36 -16.34
CA ALA A 150 -26.00 11.08 -15.66
C ALA A 150 -26.66 11.02 -14.28
N ARG A 151 -26.67 12.13 -13.54
CA ARG A 151 -27.42 12.25 -12.27
C ARG A 151 -28.92 12.00 -12.42
N ILE A 152 -29.51 12.37 -13.56
CA ILE A 152 -30.94 12.18 -13.83
C ILE A 152 -31.21 10.77 -14.37
N GLU A 153 -30.34 10.29 -15.27
CA GLU A 153 -30.53 9.02 -15.99
C GLU A 153 -30.03 7.79 -15.21
N GLY A 154 -29.21 7.98 -14.17
CA GLY A 154 -28.60 6.88 -13.43
C GLY A 154 -27.49 6.17 -14.21
N THR A 155 -26.76 6.91 -15.06
CA THR A 155 -25.68 6.39 -15.89
C THR A 155 -24.30 6.71 -15.31
N TRP A 156 -23.25 6.11 -15.86
CA TRP A 156 -21.88 6.34 -15.41
C TRP A 156 -21.17 7.35 -16.30
N VAL A 157 -20.35 8.20 -15.67
CA VAL A 157 -19.43 9.11 -16.37
C VAL A 157 -18.01 8.78 -15.96
N LEU A 158 -17.16 8.43 -16.94
CA LEU A 158 -15.74 8.24 -16.74
C LEU A 158 -14.98 9.49 -17.14
N LEU A 159 -14.44 10.20 -16.16
CA LEU A 159 -13.53 11.32 -16.37
C LEU A 159 -12.09 10.79 -16.43
N GLN A 160 -11.46 10.84 -17.60
CA GLN A 160 -10.07 10.44 -17.80
C GLN A 160 -9.15 11.66 -17.69
N ASN A 161 -7.87 11.47 -17.35
CA ASN A 161 -6.89 12.55 -17.28
C ASN A 161 -7.29 13.74 -16.38
N CYS A 162 -8.05 13.48 -15.32
CA CYS A 162 -8.58 14.49 -14.38
C CYS A 162 -7.52 15.45 -13.83
N HIS A 163 -6.27 14.99 -13.69
CA HIS A 163 -5.13 15.79 -13.23
C HIS A 163 -4.81 16.99 -14.14
N LEU A 164 -5.33 17.03 -15.37
CA LEU A 164 -5.19 18.16 -16.30
C LEU A 164 -6.22 19.29 -16.07
N CYS A 165 -7.23 19.07 -15.22
CA CYS A 165 -8.32 20.03 -14.97
C CYS A 165 -8.70 20.09 -13.48
N LEU A 166 -7.72 20.31 -12.60
CA LEU A 166 -7.91 20.23 -11.14
C LEU A 166 -9.00 21.18 -10.61
N ASP A 167 -9.09 22.42 -11.10
CA ASP A 167 -10.10 23.40 -10.68
C ASP A 167 -11.53 22.85 -10.85
N TYR A 168 -11.78 22.11 -11.93
CA TYR A 168 -13.08 21.49 -12.17
C TYR A 168 -13.33 20.27 -11.27
N ILE A 169 -12.29 19.48 -10.99
CA ILE A 169 -12.40 18.34 -10.07
C ILE A 169 -12.71 18.82 -8.65
N GLU A 170 -12.11 19.94 -8.22
CA GLU A 170 -12.42 20.60 -6.95
C GLU A 170 -13.87 21.09 -6.90
N GLU A 171 -14.34 21.78 -7.95
CA GLU A 171 -15.75 22.18 -8.07
C GLU A 171 -16.69 20.96 -7.95
N LEU A 172 -16.37 19.88 -8.65
CA LEU A 172 -17.17 18.66 -8.64
C LEU A 172 -17.20 18.00 -7.24
N PHE A 173 -16.06 17.97 -6.56
CA PHE A 173 -15.95 17.45 -5.20
C PHE A 173 -16.84 18.23 -4.22
N LEU A 174 -16.84 19.57 -4.31
CA LEU A 174 -17.71 20.43 -3.50
C LEU A 174 -19.19 20.14 -3.79
N GLN A 175 -19.57 19.99 -5.07
CA GLN A 175 -20.95 19.66 -5.45
C GLN A 175 -21.47 18.34 -4.85
N PHE A 176 -20.62 17.31 -4.75
CA PHE A 176 -21.00 16.05 -4.12
C PHE A 176 -20.96 16.09 -2.58
N SER A 177 -20.19 17.00 -1.99
CA SER A 177 -20.06 17.14 -0.54
C SER A 177 -21.17 17.99 0.10
N GLU A 178 -21.74 18.93 -0.66
CA GLU A 178 -22.76 19.87 -0.18
C GLU A 178 -24.21 19.38 -0.38
N GLU A 179 -24.43 18.33 -1.17
CA GLU A 179 -25.75 17.75 -1.42
C GLU A 179 -26.05 16.60 -0.41
N PRO A 180 -27.08 16.71 0.46
CA PRO A 180 -27.43 15.69 1.45
C PRO A 180 -28.06 14.39 0.87
#